data_AF-A0A3N9U9E3-F1
#
_entry.id   AF-A0A3N9U9E3-F1
#
_cell.length_a   1.000
_cell.length_b   1.000
_cell.length_c   1.000
_cell.angle_alpha   90.00
_cell.angle_beta   90.00
_cell.angle_gamma   90.00
#
_symmetry.space_group_name_H-M   'P 1'
#
loop_
_entity.id
_entity.type
_entity.pdbx_description
1 polymer ?
#
loop_
_entity_poly.entity_id
_entity_poly.type
_entity_poly.pdbx_seq_one_letter_code
_entity_poly.pdbx_strand_id
1 'polypeptide(L)'
;MRLFLFNALLQNNEYFIQKWEEKKNSENQLEKYKAKQFIEIITKAKPLENFDMNLFFKLVKKMTVYEEAKVIVTLLDGTEVECQIERKGLELYPSL
;
A
#
# COMPACT_ATOMS: atom_id res chain seq x y z
N MET A 1 6.22 7.08 3.19
CA MET A 1 5.36 5.89 3.30
C MET A 1 5.93 5.02 4.41
N ARG A 2 5.24 4.82 5.53
CA ARG A 2 5.86 4.13 6.68
C ARG A 2 5.76 2.61 6.51
N LEU A 3 6.87 1.92 6.83
CA LEU A 3 6.96 0.48 7.14
C LEU A 3 5.74 -0.07 7.89
N PHE A 4 5.18 0.75 8.78
CA PHE A 4 3.99 0.45 9.58
C PHE A 4 2.79 -0.02 8.75
N LEU A 5 2.51 0.56 7.58
CA LEU A 5 1.31 0.22 6.82
C LEU A 5 1.41 -1.19 6.21
N PHE A 6 2.57 -1.54 5.67
CA PHE A 6 2.81 -2.86 5.10
C PHE A 6 2.91 -3.91 6.22
N ASN A 7 3.56 -3.59 7.33
CA ASN A 7 3.61 -4.50 8.48
C ASN A 7 2.23 -4.69 9.12
N ALA A 8 1.37 -3.66 9.15
CA ALA A 8 -0.03 -3.79 9.58
C ALA A 8 -0.86 -4.66 8.62
N LEU A 9 -0.65 -4.54 7.30
CA LEU A 9 -1.24 -5.44 6.30
C LEU A 9 -0.81 -6.90 6.54
N LEU A 10 0.47 -7.14 6.82
CA LEU A 10 0.99 -8.50 7.11
C LEU A 10 0.50 -9.05 8.44
N GLN A 11 0.43 -8.23 9.49
CA GLN A 11 -0.09 -8.64 10.80
C GLN A 11 -1.56 -9.00 10.77
N ASN A 12 -2.32 -8.41 9.84
CA ASN A 12 -3.75 -8.69 9.65
C ASN A 12 -4.01 -9.45 8.33
N ASN A 13 -3.02 -10.22 7.86
CA ASN A 13 -3.06 -10.84 6.54
C ASN A 13 -4.27 -11.76 6.32
N GLU A 14 -4.72 -12.49 7.34
CA GLU A 14 -5.90 -13.36 7.25
C GLU A 14 -7.16 -12.59 6.83
N TYR A 15 -7.39 -11.41 7.43
CA TYR A 15 -8.52 -10.54 7.08
C TYR A 15 -8.45 -10.08 5.61
N PHE A 16 -7.26 -9.65 5.16
CA PHE A 16 -7.08 -9.18 3.79
C PHE A 16 -7.14 -10.32 2.76
N ILE A 17 -6.57 -11.48 3.07
CA ILE A 17 -6.65 -12.67 2.23
C ILE A 17 -8.11 -13.09 2.05
N GLN A 18 -8.90 -13.14 3.13
CA GLN A 18 -10.32 -13.46 3.06
C GLN A 18 -11.08 -12.47 2.15
N LYS A 19 -10.85 -11.17 2.36
CA LYS A 19 -11.45 -10.12 1.52
C LYS A 19 -11.08 -10.24 0.04
N TRP A 20 -9.84 -10.64 -0.28
CA TRP A 20 -9.41 -10.84 -1.67
C TRP A 20 -9.84 -12.19 -2.26
N GLU A 21 -10.02 -13.23 -1.44
CA GLU A 21 -10.61 -14.50 -1.88
C GLU A 21 -12.05 -14.29 -2.38
N GLU A 22 -12.84 -13.44 -1.71
CA GLU A 22 -14.17 -13.05 -2.18
C GLU A 22 -14.12 -12.38 -3.56
N LYS A 23 -13.06 -11.62 -3.83
CA LYS A 23 -12.85 -10.91 -5.12
C LYS A 23 -12.43 -11.82 -6.26
N LYS A 24 -12.00 -13.07 -6.02
CA LYS A 24 -11.76 -14.05 -7.08
C LYS A 24 -13.01 -14.42 -7.86
N ASN A 25 -14.20 -14.18 -7.30
CA ASN A 25 -15.47 -14.42 -7.96
C ASN A 25 -16.07 -13.15 -8.61
N SER A 26 -15.41 -11.99 -8.50
CA SER A 26 -15.89 -10.72 -9.08
C SER A 26 -16.10 -10.80 -10.59
N GLU A 27 -17.19 -10.24 -11.12
CA GLU A 27 -17.39 -10.14 -12.58
C GLU A 27 -16.32 -9.26 -13.25
N ASN A 28 -15.68 -8.37 -12.47
CA ASN A 28 -14.58 -7.54 -12.93
C ASN A 28 -13.28 -8.34 -13.05
N GLN A 29 -12.83 -8.55 -14.30
CA GLN A 29 -11.60 -9.29 -14.59
C GLN A 29 -10.34 -8.66 -13.98
N LEU A 30 -10.27 -7.34 -13.89
CA LEU A 30 -9.14 -6.65 -13.27
C LEU A 30 -9.11 -6.90 -11.76
N GLU A 31 -10.26 -6.87 -11.08
CA GLU A 31 -10.35 -7.20 -9.66
C GLU A 31 -9.90 -8.64 -9.38
N LYS A 32 -10.36 -9.60 -10.20
CA LYS A 32 -9.93 -11.00 -10.11
C LYS A 32 -8.41 -11.15 -10.27
N TYR A 33 -7.83 -10.47 -11.25
CA TYR A 33 -6.38 -10.51 -11.49
C TYR A 33 -5.60 -9.92 -10.31
N LYS A 34 -6.02 -8.76 -9.80
CA LYS A 34 -5.36 -8.08 -8.70
C LYS A 34 -5.48 -8.82 -7.37
N ALA A 35 -6.64 -9.40 -7.08
CA ALA A 35 -6.83 -10.25 -5.90
C ALA A 35 -5.85 -11.42 -5.86
N LYS A 36 -5.66 -12.12 -6.98
CA LYS A 36 -4.68 -13.21 -7.09
C LYS A 36 -3.25 -12.73 -6.84
N GLN A 37 -2.85 -11.61 -7.45
CA GLN A 37 -1.52 -11.04 -7.23
C GLN A 37 -1.28 -10.65 -5.78
N PHE A 38 -2.29 -10.06 -5.12
CA PHE A 38 -2.18 -9.59 -3.74
C PHE A 38 -2.07 -10.72 -2.73
N ILE A 39 -2.87 -11.77 -2.91
CA ILE A 39 -2.75 -12.99 -2.11
C ILE A 39 -1.34 -13.56 -2.27
N GLU A 40 -0.86 -13.75 -3.51
CA GLU A 40 0.48 -14.30 -3.74
C GLU A 40 1.60 -13.47 -3.10
N ILE A 41 1.49 -12.15 -3.18
CA ILE A 41 2.44 -11.22 -2.57
C ILE A 41 2.45 -11.36 -1.05
N ILE A 42 1.29 -11.30 -0.39
CA ILE A 42 1.20 -11.32 1.07
C ILE A 42 1.58 -12.68 1.65
N THR A 43 1.18 -13.80 1.01
CA THR A 43 1.51 -15.14 1.53
C THR A 43 3.01 -15.43 1.49
N LYS A 44 3.75 -14.79 0.58
CA LYS A 44 5.21 -14.96 0.42
C LYS A 44 6.02 -13.85 1.11
N ALA A 45 5.38 -12.77 1.54
CA ALA A 45 6.05 -11.62 2.13
C ALA A 45 6.43 -11.89 3.59
N LYS A 46 7.62 -11.46 3.97
CA LYS A 46 8.06 -11.38 5.37
C LYS A 46 7.82 -9.95 5.89
N PRO A 47 7.64 -9.77 7.21
CA PRO A 47 7.67 -8.45 7.83
C PRO A 47 8.88 -7.67 7.32
N LEU A 48 8.63 -6.44 6.85
CA LEU A 48 9.69 -5.61 6.33
C LEU A 48 10.46 -5.03 7.51
N GLU A 49 11.76 -5.33 7.58
CA GLU A 49 12.72 -4.60 8.42
C GLU A 49 13.06 -3.24 7.79
N ASN A 50 13.03 -3.15 6.45
CA ASN A 50 13.27 -1.94 5.66
C ASN A 50 12.21 -1.80 4.55
N PHE A 51 11.84 -0.56 4.22
CA PHE A 51 10.79 -0.28 3.25
C PHE A 51 11.22 -0.71 1.83
N ASP A 52 10.43 -1.59 1.20
CA ASP A 52 10.67 -2.05 -0.18
C ASP A 52 9.81 -1.26 -1.18
N MET A 53 10.48 -0.40 -1.96
CA MET A 53 9.86 0.41 -3.02
C MET A 53 9.22 -0.44 -4.13
N ASN A 54 9.82 -1.57 -4.50
CA ASN A 54 9.30 -2.43 -5.56
C ASN A 54 7.98 -3.08 -5.14
N LEU A 55 7.89 -3.48 -3.88
CA LEU A 55 6.68 -4.02 -3.29
C LEU A 55 5.59 -2.96 -3.17
N PHE A 56 5.96 -1.75 -2.75
CA PHE A 56 5.06 -0.61 -2.70
C PHE A 56 4.44 -0.30 -4.07
N PHE A 57 5.24 -0.23 -5.13
CA PHE A 57 4.73 0.01 -6.49
C PHE A 57 3.80 -1.10 -7.00
N LYS A 58 3.97 -2.35 -6.54
CA LYS A 58 3.06 -3.44 -6.91
C LYS A 58 1.69 -3.32 -6.25
N LEU A 59 1.56 -2.57 -5.15
CA LEU A 59 0.33 -2.48 -4.35
C LEU A 59 -0.47 -1.20 -4.65
N VAL A 60 0.20 -0.12 -5.02
CA VAL A 60 -0.42 1.19 -5.22
C VAL A 60 -1.06 1.32 -6.60
N LYS A 61 -2.28 1.83 -6.63
CA LYS A 61 -3.01 2.21 -7.85
C LYS A 61 -2.76 3.67 -8.22
N LYS A 62 -2.89 4.57 -7.26
CA LYS A 62 -2.65 6.01 -7.42
C LYS A 62 -2.28 6.65 -6.09
N MET A 63 -1.61 7.79 -6.17
CA MET A 63 -1.35 8.65 -5.03
C MET A 63 -1.88 10.04 -5.34
N THR A 64 -2.65 10.61 -4.41
CA THR A 64 -3.19 11.96 -4.51
C THR A 64 -2.53 12.82 -3.44
N VAL A 65 -1.88 13.90 -3.85
CA VAL A 65 -1.17 14.82 -2.95
C VAL A 65 -2.00 16.08 -2.77
N TYR A 66 -2.14 16.52 -1.53
CA TYR A 66 -2.87 17.73 -1.13
C TYR A 66 -1.90 18.78 -0.55
N GLU A 67 -2.33 20.03 -0.51
CA GLU A 67 -1.50 21.22 -0.19
C GLU A 67 -0.86 21.19 1.23
N GLU A 68 -1.30 20.30 2.13
CA GLU A 68 -0.81 20.20 3.52
C GLU A 68 0.10 19.00 3.79
N ALA A 69 0.85 18.54 2.78
CA ALA A 69 1.71 17.35 2.89
C ALA A 69 0.93 16.07 3.27
N LYS A 70 -0.38 16.09 3.00
CA LYS A 70 -1.29 14.95 3.07
C LYS A 70 -1.25 14.21 1.75
N VAL A 71 -1.10 12.90 1.83
CA VAL A 71 -1.08 12.00 0.68
C VAL A 71 -2.12 10.91 0.91
N ILE A 72 -3.07 10.77 -0.02
CA ILE A 72 -3.97 9.63 -0.06
C ILE A 72 -3.41 8.61 -1.03
N VAL A 73 -3.13 7.41 -0.53
CA VAL A 73 -2.66 6.27 -1.31
C VAL A 73 -3.84 5.36 -1.54
N THR A 74 -4.23 5.21 -2.80
CA THR A 74 -5.24 4.22 -3.18
C THR A 74 -4.51 2.95 -3.62
N LEU A 75 -4.80 1.82 -2.98
CA LEU A 75 -4.30 0.50 -3.36
C LEU A 75 -5.09 -0.06 -4.56
N LEU A 76 -4.59 -1.10 -5.22
CA LEU A 76 -5.25 -1.65 -6.41
C LEU A 76 -6.59 -2.34 -6.10
N ASP A 77 -6.86 -2.71 -4.84
CA ASP A 77 -8.14 -3.24 -4.39
C ASP A 77 -9.16 -2.14 -4.02
N GLY A 78 -8.76 -0.86 -4.14
CA GLY A 78 -9.59 0.29 -3.80
C GLY A 78 -9.47 0.76 -2.35
N THR A 79 -8.68 0.10 -1.51
CA THR A 79 -8.42 0.58 -0.15
C THR A 79 -7.69 1.93 -0.20
N GLU A 80 -8.16 2.91 0.57
CA GLU A 80 -7.53 4.23 0.68
C GLU A 80 -6.83 4.39 2.02
N VAL A 81 -5.60 4.88 1.98
CA VAL A 81 -4.78 5.12 3.15
C VAL A 81 -4.33 6.56 3.16
N GLU A 82 -4.66 7.27 4.22
CA GLU A 82 -4.15 8.61 4.48
C GLU A 82 -2.76 8.55 5.11
N CYS A 83 -1.83 9.27 4.51
CA CYS A 83 -0.47 9.44 4.99
C CYS A 83 -0.19 10.93 5.20
N GLN A 84 0.29 11.30 6.38
CA GLN A 84 0.94 12.60 6.58
C GLN A 84 2.44 12.45 6.36
N ILE A 85 3.00 13.36 5.56
CA ILE A 85 4.46 13.49 5.41
C ILE A 85 4.97 14.27 6.62
N GLU A 86 5.71 13.59 7.49
CA GLU A 86 6.49 14.27 8.53
C GLU A 86 7.66 15.00 7.88
N ARG A 87 7.69 16.33 7.96
CA ARG A 87 8.88 17.11 7.60
C ARG A 87 9.95 16.91 8.68
N LYS A 88 10.82 15.91 8.52
CA LYS A 88 12.13 15.91 9.20
C LYS A 88 13.18 16.48 8.24
N GLY A 89 13.63 17.70 8.52
CA GLY A 89 14.80 18.31 7.89
C GLY A 89 14.51 19.27 6.73
N LEU A 90 14.03 20.48 7.04
CA LEU A 90 14.27 21.67 6.19
C LEU A 90 15.60 22.38 6.56
N GLU A 91 16.43 21.80 7.43
CA GLU A 91 17.75 22.34 7.78
C GLU A 91 18.87 21.90 6.82
N LEU A 92 18.62 21.00 5.86
CA LEU A 92 19.68 20.46 4.97
C LEU A 92 19.64 20.96 3.52
N TYR A 93 18.71 21.86 3.18
CA TYR A 93 18.73 22.53 1.88
C TYR A 93 18.30 24.00 2.04
N PRO A 94 19.22 24.92 2.40
CA PRO A 94 18.97 26.33 2.17
C PRO A 94 18.88 26.55 0.66
N SER A 95 17.73 27.09 0.24
CA SER A 95 17.41 27.71 -1.05
C SER A 95 18.55 27.84 -2.06
N LEU A 96 18.36 27.25 -3.25
CA LEU A 96 18.91 27.80 -4.50
C LEU A 96 18.10 29.02 -4.93
#